data_AF-A0A0Q7Z1P0-F1
#
_entry.id   AF-A0A0Q7Z1P0-F1
#
_cell.length_a   1.000
_cell.length_b   1.000
_cell.length_c   1.000
_cell.angle_alpha   90.00
_cell.angle_beta   90.00
_cell.angle_gamma   90.00
#
_symmetry.space_group_name_H-M   'P 1'
#
loop_
_entity.id
_entity.type
_entity.pdbx_description
1 polymer ?
#
loop_
_entity_poly.entity_id
_entity_poly.type
_entity_poly.pdbx_seq_one_letter_code
_entity_poly.pdbx_strand_id
1 'polypeptide(L)'
;MGGSIGGVFRWLLALIPVAYIGFFLWHFMGVGGNSMEGIVGIGLGPTVLGLSIIALLFLIGPLVKLLRVASGANRVPGAAVKVGDDLPATEGFDADAAFARYMSKRGEAPAVPEEASPPADTPRPQFGRKIG
;
A
#
# COMPACT_ATOMS: atom_id res chain seq x y z
N MET A 1 8.53 19.57 14.16
CA MET A 1 8.25 18.21 13.66
C MET A 1 7.19 17.56 14.56
N GLY A 2 5.90 17.77 14.28
CA GLY A 2 4.83 17.10 15.03
C GLY A 2 4.68 15.68 14.52
N GLY A 3 5.31 14.70 15.17
CA GLY A 3 5.11 13.30 14.85
C GLY A 3 3.68 12.90 15.21
N SER A 4 2.84 12.57 14.23
CA SER A 4 1.58 11.91 14.55
C SER A 4 1.90 10.60 15.27
N ILE A 5 1.11 10.23 16.29
CA ILE A 5 1.29 8.96 17.03
C ILE A 5 1.46 7.78 16.07
N GLY A 6 0.70 7.76 14.97
CA GLY A 6 0.80 6.74 13.93
C GLY A 6 2.11 6.76 13.15
N GLY A 7 2.72 7.92 12.94
CA GLY A 7 4.04 8.05 12.33
C GLY A 7 5.15 7.50 13.22
N VAL A 8 5.12 7.83 14.52
CA VAL A 8 6.09 7.33 15.51
C VAL A 8 5.97 5.82 15.68
N PHE A 9 4.75 5.29 15.75
CA PHE A 9 4.50 3.86 15.85
C PHE A 9 5.00 3.07 14.62
N ARG A 10 4.79 3.61 13.41
CA ARG A 10 5.32 3.00 12.18
C ARG A 10 6.85 2.98 12.15
N TRP A 11 7.50 4.04 12.64
CA TRP A 11 8.95 4.09 12.77
C TRP A 11 9.48 3.06 13.77
N LEU A 12 8.87 2.99 14.96
CA LEU A 12 9.19 1.99 15.99
C LEU A 12 9.10 0.57 15.44
N LEU A 13 7.98 0.20 14.81
CA LEU A 13 7.79 -1.11 14.21
C LEU A 13 8.78 -1.43 13.08
N ALA A 14 9.15 -0.43 12.27
CA ALA A 14 10.13 -0.60 11.20
C ALA A 14 11.55 -0.81 11.73
N LEU A 15 11.85 -0.33 12.93
CA LEU A 15 13.15 -0.44 13.58
C LEU A 15 13.38 -1.84 14.17
N ILE A 16 12.32 -2.53 14.62
CA ILE A 16 12.38 -3.87 15.22
C ILE A 16 13.23 -4.87 14.40
N PRO A 17 12.94 -5.12 13.10
CA PRO A 17 13.71 -6.10 12.33
C PRO A 17 15.17 -5.68 12.15
N VAL A 18 15.43 -4.38 11.99
CA VAL A 18 16.80 -3.84 11.84
C VAL A 18 17.59 -4.04 13.13
N ALA A 19 17.00 -3.69 14.28
CA ALA A 19 17.60 -3.87 15.59
C ALA A 19 17.84 -5.35 15.91
N TYR A 20 16.88 -6.22 15.59
CA TYR A 20 17.01 -7.67 15.80
C TYR A 20 18.18 -8.25 15.00
N ILE A 21 18.26 -7.94 13.70
CA ILE A 21 19.35 -8.41 12.85
C ILE A 21 20.70 -7.84 13.32
N GLY A 22 20.75 -6.56 13.66
CA GLY A 22 21.96 -5.92 14.20
C GLY A 22 22.44 -6.55 15.51
N PHE A 23 21.51 -6.86 16.42
CA PHE A 23 21.81 -7.57 17.66
C PHE A 23 22.41 -8.95 17.39
N PHE A 24 21.82 -9.72 16.46
CA PHE A 24 22.34 -11.04 16.12
C PHE A 24 23.74 -10.99 15.49
N LEU A 25 23.99 -10.04 14.60
CA LEU A 25 25.32 -9.83 14.02
C LEU A 25 26.36 -9.51 15.11
N TRP A 26 26.02 -8.61 16.03
CA TRP A 26 26.88 -8.27 17.17
C TRP A 26 27.11 -9.48 18.09
N HIS A 27 26.06 -10.23 18.40
CA HIS A 27 26.14 -11.44 19.22
C HIS A 27 27.09 -12.47 18.61
N PHE A 28 26.98 -12.74 17.30
CA PHE A 28 27.85 -13.71 16.62
C PHE A 28 29.32 -13.31 16.58
N MET A 29 29.62 -12.02 16.50
CA MET A 29 31.00 -11.52 16.61
C MET A 29 31.61 -11.79 18.00
N GLY A 30 30.78 -11.83 19.04
CA GLY A 30 31.22 -12.09 20.42
C GLY A 30 31.52 -13.54 20.76
N VAL A 31 31.04 -14.50 19.96
CA VAL A 31 31.14 -15.95 20.27
C VAL A 31 32.60 -16.42 20.37
N GLY A 32 33.52 -15.84 19.60
CA GLY A 32 34.96 -16.14 19.68
C GLY A 32 35.77 -15.17 20.54
N GLY A 33 35.18 -14.57 21.57
CA GLY A 33 35.87 -13.59 22.42
C GLY A 33 36.20 -12.29 21.67
N ASN A 34 35.29 -11.84 20.80
CA ASN A 34 35.47 -10.70 19.89
C ASN A 34 36.63 -10.85 18.88
N SER A 35 37.09 -12.07 18.61
CA SER A 35 38.18 -12.32 17.66
C SER A 35 37.78 -13.34 16.60
N MET A 36 38.23 -13.14 15.36
CA MET A 36 38.02 -14.14 14.29
C MET A 36 38.78 -15.43 14.58
N GLU A 37 39.96 -15.34 15.20
CA GLU A 37 40.76 -16.50 15.61
C GLU A 37 40.03 -17.35 16.66
N GLY A 38 39.35 -16.74 17.64
CA GLY A 38 38.54 -17.47 18.60
C GLY A 38 37.30 -18.12 17.96
N ILE A 39 36.68 -17.50 16.95
CA ILE A 39 35.56 -18.11 16.21
C ILE A 39 36.04 -19.35 15.44
N VAL A 40 37.21 -19.25 14.80
CA VAL A 40 37.83 -20.37 14.07
C VAL A 40 38.30 -21.46 15.03
N GLY A 41 38.86 -21.08 16.18
CA GLY A 41 39.34 -21.99 17.23
C GLY A 41 38.23 -22.84 17.86
N ILE A 42 36.99 -22.35 17.87
CA ILE A 42 35.80 -23.10 18.32
C ILE A 42 35.17 -23.89 17.16
N GLY A 43 35.68 -23.76 15.92
CA GLY A 43 35.18 -24.47 14.75
C GLY A 43 33.89 -23.88 14.16
N LEU A 44 33.48 -22.68 14.58
CA LEU A 44 32.23 -22.03 14.17
C LEU A 44 32.40 -21.04 13.01
N GLY A 45 33.60 -20.93 12.45
CA GLY A 45 33.93 -20.01 11.35
C GLY A 45 32.92 -20.04 10.19
N PRO A 46 32.68 -21.20 9.56
CA PRO A 46 31.73 -21.31 8.45
C PRO A 46 30.29 -20.93 8.84
N THR A 47 29.86 -21.29 10.05
CA THR A 47 28.51 -21.02 10.53
C THR A 47 28.29 -19.54 10.80
N VAL A 48 29.21 -18.89 11.52
CA VAL A 48 29.12 -17.44 11.79
C VAL A 48 29.15 -16.65 10.48
N LEU A 49 30.01 -17.04 9.53
CA LEU A 49 30.09 -16.41 8.22
C LEU A 49 28.78 -16.60 7.44
N GLY A 50 28.26 -17.83 7.37
CA GLY A 50 26.99 -18.13 6.70
C GLY A 50 25.80 -17.38 7.30
N LEU A 51 25.66 -17.39 8.64
CA LEU A 51 24.60 -16.67 9.33
C LEU A 51 24.72 -15.16 9.14
N SER A 52 25.95 -14.62 9.11
CA SER A 52 26.17 -13.18 8.86
C SER A 52 25.74 -12.77 7.46
N ILE A 53 26.04 -13.59 6.44
CA ILE A 53 25.59 -13.34 5.06
C ILE A 53 24.07 -13.38 4.99
N ILE A 54 23.43 -14.40 5.56
CA ILE A 54 21.97 -14.54 5.55
C ILE A 54 21.32 -13.37 6.27
N ALA A 55 21.84 -12.98 7.44
CA ALA A 55 21.39 -11.82 8.20
C ALA A 55 21.48 -10.53 7.38
N LEU A 56 22.58 -10.30 6.66
CA LEU A 56 22.75 -9.16 5.78
C LEU A 56 21.76 -9.16 4.61
N LEU A 57 21.51 -10.32 3.98
CA LEU A 57 20.52 -10.44 2.92
C LEU A 57 19.11 -10.10 3.42
N PHE A 58 18.74 -10.60 4.61
CA PHE A 58 17.46 -10.27 5.24
C PHE A 58 17.36 -8.81 5.70
N LEU A 59 18.47 -8.14 5.93
CA LEU A 59 18.50 -6.72 6.32
C LEU A 59 18.10 -5.79 5.17
N ILE A 60 18.34 -6.18 3.92
CA ILE A 60 18.12 -5.34 2.73
C ILE A 60 16.67 -4.85 2.66
N GLY A 61 15.70 -5.75 2.78
CA GLY A 61 14.27 -5.41 2.68
C GLY A 61 13.80 -4.39 3.72
N PRO A 62 13.98 -4.66 5.03
CA PRO A 62 13.71 -3.72 6.10
C PRO A 62 14.44 -2.39 5.94
N LEU A 63 15.71 -2.41 5.52
CA LEU A 63 16.50 -1.20 5.31
C LEU A 63 15.92 -0.34 4.18
N VAL A 64 15.59 -0.93 3.03
CA VAL A 64 14.91 -0.23 1.92
C VAL A 64 13.56 0.35 2.37
N LYS A 65 12.79 -0.40 3.16
CA LYS A 65 11.52 0.08 3.71
C LYS A 65 11.73 1.28 4.64
N LEU A 66 12.75 1.25 5.48
CA LEU A 66 13.11 2.36 6.38
C LEU A 66 13.53 3.60 5.57
N LEU A 67 14.38 3.43 4.54
CA LEU A 67 14.79 4.51 3.64
C LEU A 67 13.59 5.12 2.91
N ARG A 68 12.62 4.30 2.48
CA ARG A 68 11.40 4.78 1.80
C ARG A 68 10.47 5.57 2.72
N VAL A 69 10.41 5.20 4.00
CA VAL A 69 9.68 5.97 5.02
C VAL A 69 10.41 7.28 5.32
N ALA A 70 11.74 7.25 5.43
CA ALA A 70 12.56 8.42 5.71
C ALA A 70 12.56 9.44 4.58
N SER A 71 12.59 8.98 3.31
CA SER A 71 12.58 9.86 2.13
C SER A 71 11.22 10.51 1.87
N GLY A 72 10.17 10.11 2.59
CA GLY A 72 8.81 10.62 2.34
C GLY A 72 8.24 10.17 1.00
N ALA A 73 8.88 9.22 0.29
CA ALA A 73 8.47 8.72 -1.03
C ALA A 73 7.13 7.97 -1.02
N ASN A 74 6.51 7.77 0.16
CA ASN A 74 5.14 7.29 0.30
C ASN A 74 4.08 8.40 0.26
N ARG A 75 4.46 9.67 -0.01
CA ARG A 75 3.49 10.73 -0.29
C ARG A 75 2.94 10.56 -1.71
N VAL A 76 1.82 9.86 -1.82
CA VAL A 76 0.97 9.92 -3.01
C VAL A 76 0.44 11.35 -3.12
N PRO A 77 0.57 12.04 -4.27
CA PRO A 77 -0.09 13.32 -4.49
C PRO A 77 -1.60 13.12 -4.28
N GLY A 78 -2.18 13.78 -3.28
CA GLY A 78 -3.61 13.68 -2.95
C GLY A 78 -3.97 12.93 -1.66
N ALA A 79 -3.05 12.23 -1.00
CA ALA A 79 -3.35 11.50 0.24
C ALA A 79 -3.43 12.39 1.51
N ALA A 80 -3.38 13.72 1.35
CA ALA A 80 -3.51 14.70 2.42
C ALA A 80 -4.87 15.42 2.37
N VAL A 81 -5.95 14.73 2.00
CA VAL A 81 -7.28 15.22 2.36
C VAL A 81 -7.46 14.87 3.84
N LYS A 82 -7.14 15.85 4.70
CA LYS A 82 -7.68 15.89 6.05
C LYS A 82 -9.20 15.96 5.90
N VAL A 83 -9.88 14.86 6.18
CA VAL A 83 -11.30 14.90 6.54
C VAL A 83 -11.33 15.52 7.95
N GLY A 84 -11.27 16.84 7.97
CA GLY A 84 -11.47 17.69 9.12
C GLY A 84 -12.36 18.81 8.63
N ASP A 85 -13.47 19.00 9.33
CA ASP A 85 -14.50 19.99 9.09
C ASP A 85 -13.93 21.34 8.63
N ASP A 86 -14.66 22.02 7.75
CA ASP A 86 -14.43 23.38 7.25
C ASP A 86 -13.66 23.56 5.92
N LEU A 87 -14.01 22.80 4.87
CA LEU A 87 -13.80 23.25 3.48
C LEU A 87 -15.15 23.36 2.75
N PRO A 88 -15.42 24.49 2.05
CA PRO A 88 -16.66 24.66 1.30
C PRO A 88 -16.78 23.56 0.24
N ALA A 89 -17.96 22.93 0.24
CA ALA A 89 -18.33 21.76 -0.54
C ALA A 89 -18.43 22.03 -2.05
N THR A 90 -17.34 22.45 -2.70
CA THR A 90 -17.35 22.70 -4.15
C THR A 90 -16.08 22.13 -4.79
N GLU A 91 -16.03 20.80 -4.89
CA GLU A 91 -15.38 20.01 -5.98
C GLU A 91 -15.33 18.51 -5.64
N GLY A 92 -16.18 18.04 -4.72
CA GLY A 92 -16.54 16.63 -4.61
C GLY A 92 -17.87 16.39 -5.30
N PHE A 93 -18.04 15.21 -5.92
CA PHE A 93 -19.35 14.77 -6.38
C PHE A 93 -20.34 14.78 -5.21
N ASP A 94 -21.25 15.76 -5.20
CA ASP A 94 -22.29 15.90 -4.19
C ASP A 94 -23.40 14.87 -4.47
N ALA A 95 -23.31 13.75 -3.77
CA ALA A 95 -24.23 12.63 -3.91
C ALA A 95 -25.66 13.03 -3.51
N ASP A 96 -25.83 13.93 -2.55
CA ASP A 96 -27.14 14.38 -2.08
C ASP A 96 -27.79 15.30 -3.11
N ALA A 97 -27.02 16.20 -3.74
CA ALA A 97 -27.51 17.00 -4.86
C ALA A 97 -27.88 16.14 -6.09
N ALA A 98 -27.13 15.07 -6.36
CA ALA A 98 -27.46 14.13 -7.43
C ALA A 98 -28.78 13.39 -7.15
N PHE A 99 -28.98 12.98 -5.90
CA PHE A 99 -30.21 12.28 -5.47
C PHE A 99 -31.43 13.22 -5.48
N ALA A 100 -31.25 14.46 -5.06
CA ALA A 100 -32.30 15.49 -5.10
C ALA A 100 -32.77 15.76 -6.54
N ARG A 101 -31.84 15.86 -7.51
CA ARG A 101 -32.16 15.99 -8.94
C ARG A 101 -32.87 14.76 -9.50
N TYR A 102 -32.50 13.57 -9.05
CA TYR A 102 -33.19 12.34 -9.46
C TYR A 102 -34.63 12.29 -8.95
N MET A 103 -34.85 12.65 -7.68
CA MET A 103 -36.19 12.70 -7.09
C MET A 103 -37.07 13.80 -7.68
N SER A 104 -36.51 14.99 -7.94
CA SER A 104 -37.24 16.08 -8.59
C SER A 104 -37.68 15.70 -10.01
N LYS A 105 -36.80 15.02 -10.76
CA LYS A 105 -37.10 14.50 -12.11
C LYS A 105 -38.07 13.32 -12.12
N ARG A 106 -38.31 12.68 -10.97
CA ARG A 106 -39.30 11.60 -10.81
C ARG A 106 -40.70 12.11 -10.50
N GLY A 107 -40.81 13.27 -9.85
CA GLY A 107 -42.09 13.94 -9.58
C GLY A 107 -42.65 14.68 -10.80
N GLU A 108 -41.77 15.12 -11.70
CA GLU A 108 -42.13 15.67 -13.00
C GLU A 108 -42.11 14.53 -14.02
N ALA A 109 -43.21 13.75 -14.03
CA ALA A 109 -43.41 12.73 -15.04
C ALA A 109 -43.19 13.37 -16.43
N PRO A 110 -42.28 12.85 -17.27
CA PRO A 110 -42.27 13.25 -18.66
C PRO A 110 -43.65 12.93 -19.21
N ALA A 111 -44.28 13.90 -19.87
CA ALA A 111 -45.40 13.63 -20.75
C ALA A 111 -44.99 12.42 -21.60
N VAL A 112 -45.74 11.33 -21.45
CA VAL A 112 -45.55 10.08 -22.18
C VAL A 112 -45.35 10.47 -23.65
N PRO A 113 -44.17 10.21 -24.25
CA PRO A 113 -44.09 10.23 -25.70
C PRO A 113 -45.02 9.11 -26.15
N GLU A 114 -46.12 9.55 -26.73
CA GLU A 114 -47.09 8.78 -27.50
C GLU A 114 -46.40 7.60 -28.22
N GLU A 115 -47.02 6.43 -28.13
CA GLU A 115 -46.58 5.17 -28.73
C GLU A 115 -46.03 5.36 -30.15
N ALA A 116 -44.71 5.32 -30.30
CA ALA A 116 -44.08 4.93 -31.54
C ALA A 116 -43.73 3.45 -31.41
N SER A 117 -44.56 2.61 -32.04
CA SER A 117 -44.32 1.18 -32.26
C SER A 117 -42.84 0.91 -32.54
N PRO A 118 -42.19 -0.09 -31.90
CA PRO A 118 -40.79 -0.39 -32.19
C PRO A 118 -40.67 -0.80 -33.67
N PRO A 119 -39.89 -0.07 -34.51
CA PRO A 119 -39.57 -0.56 -35.83
C PRO A 119 -38.67 -1.80 -35.71
N ALA A 120 -39.08 -2.82 -36.48
CA ALA A 120 -38.50 -4.14 -36.67
C ALA A 120 -37.04 -4.38 -36.23
N ASP A 121 -36.85 -5.52 -35.56
CA ASP A 121 -35.58 -6.15 -35.20
C ASP A 121 -34.48 -5.95 -36.26
N THR A 122 -33.45 -5.18 -35.90
CA THR A 122 -32.17 -5.24 -36.62
C THR A 122 -31.39 -6.43 -36.06
N PRO A 123 -30.96 -7.41 -36.88
CA PRO A 123 -30.24 -8.57 -36.37
C PRO A 123 -28.90 -8.15 -35.77
N ARG A 124 -28.74 -8.30 -34.46
CA ARG A 124 -27.45 -8.08 -33.79
C ARG A 124 -26.43 -9.11 -34.32
N PRO A 125 -25.26 -8.70 -34.83
CA PRO A 125 -24.27 -9.64 -35.32
C PRO A 125 -23.71 -10.47 -34.16
N GLN A 126 -23.97 -11.77 -34.20
CA GLN A 126 -23.36 -12.74 -33.29
C GLN A 126 -22.03 -13.21 -33.86
N PHE A 127 -20.93 -12.69 -33.32
CA PHE A 127 -19.61 -13.27 -33.56
C PHE A 127 -19.54 -14.65 -32.89
N GLY A 128 -19.20 -15.68 -33.66
CA GLY A 128 -18.89 -17.01 -33.12
C GLY A 128 -19.68 -18.19 -33.68
N ARG A 129 -20.61 -18.00 -34.63
CA ARG A 129 -21.29 -19.14 -35.27
C ARG A 129 -20.41 -19.75 -36.36
N LYS A 130 -19.72 -20.86 -36.06
CA LYS A 130 -19.10 -21.72 -37.08
C LYS A 130 -20.21 -22.36 -37.90
N ILE A 131 -20.23 -22.05 -39.19
CA ILE A 131 -21.07 -22.73 -40.19
C ILE A 131 -20.41 -24.08 -40.42
N GLY A 132 -21.13 -25.16 -40.13
CA GLY A 132 -20.80 -26.53 -40.54
C GLY A 132 -21.62 -26.92 -41.75
#